data_AF-A0A949GTT7-F1
#
_entry.id   AF-A0A949GTT7-F1
#
_cell.length_a   1.000
_cell.length_b   1.000
_cell.length_c   1.000
_cell.angle_alpha   90.00
_cell.angle_beta   90.00
_cell.angle_gamma   90.00
#
_symmetry.space_group_name_H-M   'P 1'
#
loop_
_entity.id
_entity.type
_entity.pdbx_description
1 polymer ?
#
loop_
_entity_poly.entity_id
_entity_poly.type
_entity_poly.pdbx_seq_one_letter_code
_entity_poly.pdbx_strand_id
1 'polypeptide(L)'
;MKDLLTRRNILIGAGGAVVAAGATFEAGRLLRKRYAPSPYDDLLARLDDRDGDVQIGEAVLADIDDFDAKAAAVELRARLQRNTLAQAVSRDAVEGRLLEARGWVVPETLGLLCALAAKAAA
;
A
#
# COMPACT_ATOMS: atom_id res chain seq x y z
N MET A 1 -29.35 42.81 23.65
CA MET A 1 -30.08 41.98 22.67
C MET A 1 -29.13 41.48 21.60
N LYS A 2 -28.73 40.21 21.71
CA LYS A 2 -28.42 39.25 20.63
C LYS A 2 -27.96 37.95 21.31
N ASP A 3 -28.93 37.22 21.87
CA ASP A 3 -28.82 35.77 22.06
C ASP A 3 -29.36 35.14 20.79
N LEU A 4 -28.50 34.57 19.95
CA LEU A 4 -28.93 33.66 18.89
C LEU A 4 -27.82 32.66 18.56
N LEU A 5 -28.13 31.39 18.88
CA LEU A 5 -27.72 30.16 18.18
C LEU A 5 -26.35 29.59 18.61
N THR A 6 -26.30 28.86 19.71
CA THR A 6 -26.64 27.42 19.83
C THR A 6 -25.67 26.51 19.06
N ARG A 7 -24.82 25.86 19.86
CA ARG A 7 -24.01 24.68 19.53
C ARG A 7 -24.94 23.54 19.10
N ARG A 8 -25.33 23.46 17.82
CA ARG A 8 -25.90 22.27 17.15
C ARG A 8 -26.21 22.63 15.69
N ASN A 9 -25.72 21.80 14.77
CA ASN A 9 -25.77 21.89 13.30
C ASN A 9 -24.59 22.62 12.65
N ILE A 10 -23.55 21.86 12.31
CA ILE A 10 -23.18 21.54 10.91
C ILE A 10 -22.55 20.13 10.95
N LEU A 11 -23.42 19.12 10.96
CA LEU A 11 -23.19 17.87 10.26
C LEU A 11 -23.76 18.14 8.86
N ILE A 12 -22.90 18.27 7.85
CA ILE A 12 -23.12 18.01 6.41
C ILE A 12 -21.85 18.52 5.70
N GLY A 13 -21.08 17.57 5.19
CA GLY A 13 -19.90 17.76 4.36
C GLY A 13 -19.48 16.42 3.77
N ALA A 14 -20.46 15.64 3.34
CA ALA A 14 -20.24 14.46 2.51
C ALA A 14 -19.74 14.93 1.14
N GLY A 15 -18.64 14.33 0.66
CA GLY A 15 -18.17 14.48 -0.72
C GLY A 15 -16.97 15.41 -0.86
N GLY A 16 -15.77 14.89 -0.61
CA GLY A 16 -14.55 15.66 -0.84
C GLY A 16 -13.27 14.87 -0.60
N ALA A 17 -13.02 13.86 -1.44
CA ALA A 17 -11.71 13.38 -1.91
C ALA A 17 -11.77 11.90 -2.37
N VAL A 18 -12.52 11.61 -3.44
CA VAL A 18 -12.40 10.33 -4.16
C VAL A 18 -12.44 10.59 -5.66
N VAL A 19 -11.48 11.37 -6.19
CA VAL A 19 -11.22 11.40 -7.65
C VAL A 19 -9.77 11.81 -7.89
N ALA A 20 -8.87 10.84 -8.03
CA ALA A 20 -7.61 11.01 -8.78
C ALA A 20 -6.88 9.69 -9.12
N ALA A 21 -7.25 8.54 -8.53
CA ALA A 21 -6.53 7.29 -8.79
C ALA A 21 -7.09 6.44 -9.94
N GLY A 22 -8.33 6.68 -10.40
CA GLY A 22 -9.00 5.79 -11.36
C GLY A 22 -8.74 6.08 -12.84
N ALA A 23 -8.43 7.33 -13.21
CA ALA A 23 -8.34 7.73 -14.62
C ALA A 23 -6.98 7.42 -15.28
N THR A 24 -5.93 7.18 -14.49
CA THR A 24 -4.60 6.76 -14.98
C THR A 24 -4.49 5.23 -15.13
N PHE A 25 -5.40 4.47 -14.52
CA PHE A 25 -5.32 3.01 -14.40
C PHE A 25 -5.35 2.27 -15.76
N GLU A 26 -6.07 2.81 -16.74
CA GLU A 26 -6.20 2.18 -18.08
C GLU A 26 -5.13 2.64 -19.08
N ALA A 27 -4.65 3.89 -18.97
CA ALA A 27 -3.64 4.42 -19.90
C ALA A 27 -2.22 3.85 -19.64
N GLY A 28 -1.93 3.40 -18.41
CA GLY A 28 -0.61 2.85 -18.02
C GLY A 28 -0.32 1.44 -18.53
N ARG A 29 -1.34 0.65 -18.92
CA ARG A 29 -1.14 -0.77 -19.28
C ARG A 29 -0.29 -0.98 -20.55
N LEU A 30 -0.29 -0.02 -21.47
CA LEU A 30 0.50 -0.07 -22.72
C LEU A 30 1.94 0.47 -22.56
N LEU A 31 2.22 1.22 -21.48
CA LEU A 31 3.54 1.78 -21.16
C LEU A 31 4.17 1.12 -19.91
N ARG A 32 3.65 -0.05 -19.52
CA ARG A 32 4.07 -0.76 -18.31
C ARG A 32 5.57 -1.01 -18.36
N LYS A 33 6.30 -0.44 -17.40
CA LYS A 33 7.77 -0.51 -17.34
C LYS A 33 8.19 -1.98 -17.31
N ARG A 34 9.09 -2.37 -18.20
CA ARG A 34 9.58 -3.75 -18.25
C ARG A 34 10.63 -3.91 -17.14
N TYR A 35 10.21 -4.51 -16.03
CA TYR A 35 11.08 -4.75 -14.88
C TYR A 35 12.15 -5.80 -15.20
N ALA A 36 13.36 -5.59 -14.70
CA ALA A 36 14.41 -6.60 -14.76
C ALA A 36 13.99 -7.83 -13.93
N PRO A 37 14.39 -9.04 -14.34
CA PRO A 37 14.15 -10.25 -13.54
C PRO A 37 14.72 -10.08 -12.13
N SER A 38 13.91 -10.42 -11.14
CA SER A 38 14.24 -10.29 -9.72
C SER A 38 14.07 -11.63 -9.01
N PRO A 39 14.89 -11.95 -7.98
CA PRO A 39 14.66 -13.12 -7.14
C PRO A 39 13.35 -13.07 -6.34
N TYR A 40 12.57 -11.98 -6.46
CA TYR A 40 11.29 -11.77 -5.79
C TYR A 40 10.09 -11.82 -6.75
N ASP A 41 10.29 -12.15 -8.03
CA ASP A 41 9.22 -12.10 -9.03
C ASP A 41 8.00 -12.97 -8.68
N ASP A 42 8.17 -14.04 -7.91
CA ASP A 42 7.08 -14.88 -7.38
C ASP A 42 6.16 -14.13 -6.41
N LEU A 43 6.74 -13.25 -5.60
CA LEU A 43 6.02 -12.37 -4.68
C LEU A 43 5.44 -11.17 -5.44
N LEU A 44 6.23 -10.55 -6.33
CA LEU A 44 5.81 -9.36 -7.08
C LEU A 44 4.71 -9.65 -8.10
N ALA A 45 4.59 -10.90 -8.57
CA ALA A 45 3.47 -11.35 -9.39
C ALA A 45 2.12 -11.34 -8.65
N ARG A 46 2.10 -11.15 -7.33
CA ARG A 46 0.86 -10.99 -6.54
C ARG A 46 0.32 -9.56 -6.55
N LEU A 47 1.08 -8.60 -7.08
CA LEU A 47 0.71 -7.20 -7.20
C LEU A 47 0.03 -6.95 -8.54
N ASP A 48 -1.17 -6.34 -8.51
CA ASP A 48 -1.93 -6.02 -9.72
C ASP A 48 -1.34 -4.79 -10.47
N ASP A 49 -0.81 -3.83 -9.70
CA ASP A 49 -0.19 -2.59 -10.20
C ASP A 49 1.17 -2.31 -9.54
N ARG A 50 2.19 -3.01 -10.04
CA ARG A 50 3.57 -2.88 -9.55
C ARG A 50 4.10 -1.44 -9.56
N ASP A 51 3.66 -0.59 -10.48
CA ASP A 51 4.14 0.80 -10.55
C ASP A 51 3.56 1.64 -9.38
N GLY A 52 2.27 1.48 -9.10
CA GLY A 52 1.63 2.10 -7.93
C GLY A 52 2.19 1.56 -6.61
N ASP A 53 2.42 0.25 -6.54
CA ASP A 53 2.97 -0.40 -5.35
C ASP A 53 4.42 0.00 -5.06
N VAL A 54 5.22 0.30 -6.09
CA VAL A 54 6.57 0.85 -5.91
C VAL A 54 6.53 2.21 -5.20
N GLN A 55 5.57 3.08 -5.53
CA GLN A 55 5.46 4.40 -4.88
C GLN A 55 5.13 4.28 -3.40
N ILE A 56 4.23 3.36 -3.06
CA ILE A 56 3.92 3.03 -1.66
C ILE A 56 5.18 2.44 -0.99
N GLY A 57 5.90 1.57 -1.70
CA GLY A 57 7.13 0.97 -1.22
C GLY A 57 8.23 1.98 -0.93
N GLU A 58 8.40 2.99 -1.77
CA GLU A 58 9.35 4.09 -1.54
C GLU A 58 8.98 4.90 -0.29
N ALA A 59 7.69 5.12 -0.04
CA ALA A 59 7.23 5.75 1.20
C ALA A 59 7.54 4.89 2.42
N VAL A 60 7.31 3.58 2.36
CA VAL A 60 7.61 2.63 3.45
C VAL A 60 9.12 2.56 3.72
N LEU A 61 9.94 2.46 2.67
CA LEU A 61 11.40 2.41 2.78
C LEU A 61 12.02 3.71 3.30
N ALA A 62 11.32 4.84 3.19
CA ALA A 62 11.78 6.10 3.76
C ALA A 62 11.62 6.16 5.29
N ASP A 63 10.71 5.36 5.84
CA ASP A 63 10.38 5.35 7.27
C ASP A 63 10.97 4.11 7.98
N ILE A 64 11.38 3.08 7.24
CA ILE A 64 12.08 1.88 7.75
C ILE A 64 13.57 1.97 7.43
N ASP A 65 14.38 2.18 8.47
CA ASP A 65 15.83 2.07 8.37
C ASP A 65 16.26 0.62 8.13
N ASP A 66 17.35 0.43 7.35
CA ASP A 66 18.01 -0.85 7.11
C ASP A 66 17.09 -2.00 6.64
N PHE A 67 16.13 -1.70 5.75
CA PHE A 67 15.23 -2.71 5.19
C PHE A 67 15.98 -3.88 4.52
N ASP A 68 15.91 -5.06 5.15
CA ASP A 68 16.43 -6.32 4.59
C ASP A 68 15.40 -6.99 3.68
N ALA A 69 15.56 -6.75 2.38
CA ALA A 69 14.71 -7.32 1.34
C ALA A 69 14.68 -8.86 1.35
N LYS A 70 15.78 -9.52 1.74
CA LYS A 70 15.85 -10.98 1.75
C LYS A 70 15.08 -11.56 2.92
N ALA A 71 15.24 -10.97 4.12
CA ALA A 71 14.47 -11.36 5.30
C ALA A 71 12.97 -11.14 5.08
N ALA A 72 12.59 -9.94 4.58
CA ALA A 72 11.21 -9.62 4.25
C ALA A 72 10.62 -10.61 3.23
N ALA A 73 11.37 -10.99 2.19
CA ALA A 73 10.90 -11.95 1.19
C ALA A 73 10.70 -13.37 1.78
N VAL A 74 11.56 -13.82 2.70
CA VAL A 74 11.39 -15.12 3.38
C VAL A 74 10.10 -15.12 4.21
N GLU A 75 9.88 -14.05 4.97
CA GLU A 75 8.69 -13.89 5.79
C GLU A 75 7.41 -13.82 4.95
N LEU A 76 7.41 -12.99 3.90
CA LEU A 76 6.28 -12.85 2.98
C LEU A 76 5.93 -14.20 2.32
N ARG A 77 6.93 -14.98 1.89
CA ARG A 77 6.68 -16.33 1.36
C ARG A 77 6.03 -17.24 2.38
N ALA A 78 6.49 -17.24 3.63
CA ALA A 78 5.88 -18.05 4.68
C ALA A 78 4.42 -17.65 4.94
N ARG A 79 4.13 -16.35 5.01
CA ARG A 79 2.76 -15.82 5.22
C ARG A 79 1.84 -16.15 4.03
N LEU A 80 2.33 -16.00 2.80
CA LEU A 80 1.56 -16.15 1.56
C LEU A 80 1.55 -17.58 1.00
N GLN A 81 2.30 -18.51 1.57
CA GLN A 81 2.27 -19.93 1.17
C GLN A 81 0.90 -20.56 1.46
N ARG A 82 0.26 -20.15 2.57
CA ARG A 82 -1.02 -20.72 3.03
C ARG A 82 -2.22 -19.79 2.82
N ASN A 83 -1.98 -18.57 2.37
CA ASN A 83 -3.00 -17.52 2.31
C ASN A 83 -2.90 -16.77 0.98
N THR A 84 -4.03 -16.28 0.49
CA THR A 84 -4.03 -15.26 -0.57
C THR A 84 -3.55 -13.92 0.00
N LEU A 85 -3.09 -13.01 -0.87
CA LEU A 85 -2.71 -11.66 -0.44
C LEU A 85 -3.88 -10.97 0.27
N ALA A 86 -5.09 -11.04 -0.30
CA ALA A 86 -6.30 -10.46 0.32
C ALA A 86 -6.59 -11.03 1.72
N GLN A 87 -6.36 -12.32 1.95
CA GLN A 87 -6.52 -12.95 3.27
C GLN A 87 -5.47 -12.49 4.27
N ALA A 88 -4.21 -12.33 3.83
CA ALA A 88 -3.14 -11.83 4.69
C ALA A 88 -3.36 -10.36 5.07
N VAL A 89 -3.72 -9.52 4.09
CA VAL A 89 -4.05 -8.10 4.27
C VAL A 89 -5.25 -7.91 5.19
N SER A 90 -6.33 -8.66 4.98
CA SER A 90 -7.50 -8.62 5.86
C SER A 90 -7.16 -9.01 7.30
N ARG A 91 -6.29 -10.01 7.48
CA ARG A 91 -5.85 -10.46 8.81
C ARG A 91 -5.02 -9.41 9.51
N ASP A 92 -4.07 -8.80 8.80
CA ASP A 92 -3.27 -7.70 9.33
C ASP A 92 -4.14 -6.54 9.80
N ALA A 93 -5.17 -6.17 9.03
CA ALA A 93 -6.13 -5.14 9.42
C ALA A 93 -6.92 -5.51 10.69
N VAL A 94 -7.38 -6.76 10.81
CA VAL A 94 -8.12 -7.23 11.99
C VAL A 94 -7.22 -7.34 13.22
N GLU A 95 -5.97 -7.75 13.05
CA GLU A 95 -5.01 -7.96 14.13
C GLU A 95 -4.24 -6.67 14.48
N GLY A 96 -4.55 -5.55 13.83
CA GLY A 96 -3.94 -4.24 14.08
C GLY A 96 -2.49 -4.13 13.61
N ARG A 97 -2.02 -5.03 12.75
CA ARG A 97 -0.68 -4.97 12.13
C ARG A 97 -0.70 -4.01 10.94
N LEU A 98 -0.59 -2.73 11.25
CA LEU A 98 -0.58 -1.65 10.29
C LEU A 98 0.79 -0.96 10.32
N LEU A 99 1.26 -0.55 9.14
CA LEU A 99 2.42 0.31 8.96
C LEU A 99 1.92 1.70 8.57
N GLU A 100 2.45 2.71 9.26
CA GLU A 100 2.25 4.10 8.88
C GLU A 100 3.48 4.54 8.07
N ALA A 101 3.27 4.99 6.84
CA ALA A 101 4.33 5.44 5.95
C ALA A 101 3.92 6.74 5.26
N ARG A 102 4.62 7.85 5.55
CA ARG A 102 4.34 9.19 4.97
C ARG A 102 2.85 9.59 4.92
N GLY A 103 2.09 9.29 5.98
CA GLY A 103 0.66 9.62 6.09
C GLY A 103 -0.29 8.59 5.46
N TRP A 104 0.23 7.48 4.95
CA TRP A 104 -0.54 6.31 4.55
C TRP A 104 -0.56 5.31 5.70
N VAL A 105 -1.69 4.65 5.92
CA VAL A 105 -1.80 3.51 6.83
C VAL A 105 -2.09 2.28 5.99
N VAL A 106 -1.14 1.36 5.94
CA VAL A 106 -1.24 0.14 5.11
C VAL A 106 -1.06 -1.11 5.96
N PRO A 107 -1.77 -2.21 5.68
CA PRO A 107 -1.51 -3.47 6.35
C PRO A 107 -0.07 -3.94 6.13
N GLU A 108 0.55 -4.46 7.18
CA GLU A 108 1.99 -4.76 7.21
C GLU A 108 2.44 -5.62 6.02
N THR A 109 1.71 -6.70 5.71
CA THR A 109 2.04 -7.60 4.59
C THR A 109 2.04 -6.86 3.25
N LEU A 110 1.10 -5.92 3.05
CA LEU A 110 1.07 -5.11 1.84
C LEU A 110 2.23 -4.12 1.82
N GLY A 111 2.48 -3.41 2.92
CA GLY A 111 3.58 -2.45 3.03
C GLY A 111 4.94 -3.08 2.76
N LEU A 112 5.20 -4.26 3.33
CA LEU A 112 6.43 -5.02 3.08
C LEU A 112 6.56 -5.49 1.62
N LEU A 113 5.45 -5.91 1.00
CA LEU A 113 5.44 -6.33 -0.39
C LEU A 113 5.69 -5.16 -1.35
N CYS A 114 5.10 -3.99 -1.07
CA CYS A 114 5.37 -2.73 -1.77
C CYS A 114 6.84 -2.30 -1.60
N ALA A 115 7.38 -2.34 -0.38
CA ALA A 115 8.79 -2.03 -0.11
C ALA A 115 9.73 -2.97 -0.88
N LEU A 116 9.38 -4.26 -0.98
CA LEU A 116 10.11 -5.22 -1.80
C LEU A 116 10.05 -4.88 -3.29
N ALA A 117 8.89 -4.43 -3.78
CA ALA A 117 8.73 -3.97 -5.16
C ALA A 117 9.62 -2.76 -5.46
N ALA A 118 9.67 -1.78 -4.56
CA ALA A 118 10.54 -0.61 -4.68
C ALA A 118 12.03 -1.00 -4.69
N LYS A 119 12.47 -1.90 -3.79
CA LYS A 119 13.84 -2.42 -3.80
C LYS A 119 14.19 -3.18 -5.08
N ALA A 120 13.24 -3.88 -5.68
CA ALA A 120 13.45 -4.60 -6.94
C ALA A 120 13.39 -3.69 -8.18
N ALA A 121 12.92 -2.45 -8.03
CA ALA A 121 12.82 -1.46 -9.09
C ALA A 121 14.01 -0.48 -9.13
N ALA A 122 14.73 -0.36 -8.01
CA ALA A 122 15.96 0.41 -7.85
C ALA A 122 17.16 -0.28 -8.51
#